data_AF-A0A7C5T083-F1
#
_entry.id   AF-A0A7C5T083-F1
#
_cell.length_a   1.000
_cell.length_b   1.000
_cell.length_c   1.000
_cell.angle_alpha   90.00
_cell.angle_beta   90.00
_cell.angle_gamma   90.00
#
_symmetry.space_group_name_H-M   'P 1'
#
loop_
_entity.id
_entity.type
_entity.pdbx_description
1 polymer ?
#
loop_
_entity_poly.entity_id
_entity_poly.type
_entity_poly.pdbx_seq_one_letter_code
_entity_poly.pdbx_strand_id
1 'polypeptide(L)'
;MNHPKPKLVISACLNGEFVRYNGGTVEDPFVKKLLNYCQPISVCPEVSIGLGVPRAKVLIYWKDGHPRLFQPSTQRDLTEEMERFSEEFLSSLPEVDGFLLKAKSPSCGVSNSTLSYKDPEGKVFSHRTKGLFARKVLEKFEDLPVEDEKRLRNEHIRRHFLVRLFSSARLREFMETAQRISQLMDFHKRNKYLLMLHSQVKLKEMGRLVATSKNLQETLKEYAKLFRLALKRAPSKGQWVNTFTHIFGYFSSRLNQKEKEHFFNLLEDFRKDLIKENVILELLKNWSFRFEEEYLQSQTLFEPYPKELEKDAQRD
;
A
#
# COMPACT_ATOMS: atom_id res chain seq x y z
N MET A 1 11.59 -12.98 -10.07
CA MET A 1 12.14 -11.63 -10.34
C MET A 1 12.84 -11.13 -9.08
N ASN A 2 13.87 -10.29 -9.18
CA ASN A 2 14.37 -9.58 -7.99
C ASN A 2 13.39 -8.44 -7.68
N HIS A 3 12.79 -8.44 -6.50
CA HIS A 3 11.87 -7.38 -6.08
C HIS A 3 12.67 -6.25 -5.41
N PRO A 4 12.35 -4.97 -5.69
CA PRO A 4 12.98 -3.87 -4.96
C PRO A 4 12.63 -3.96 -3.48
N LYS A 5 13.46 -3.38 -2.61
CA LYS A 5 13.16 -3.27 -1.18
C LYS A 5 12.44 -1.95 -0.92
N PRO A 6 11.14 -1.95 -0.58
CA PRO A 6 10.41 -0.71 -0.32
C PRO A 6 10.94 0.02 0.92
N LYS A 7 11.10 1.34 0.84
CA LYS A 7 11.36 2.23 1.97
C LYS A 7 10.04 2.46 2.72
N LEU A 8 9.86 1.77 3.85
CA LEU A 8 8.59 1.72 4.59
C LEU A 8 8.69 2.51 5.89
N VAL A 9 7.94 3.59 6.02
CA VAL A 9 7.80 4.28 7.32
C VAL A 9 6.89 3.44 8.21
N ILE A 10 7.39 3.03 9.38
CA ILE A 10 6.70 2.10 10.25
C ILE A 10 6.63 2.62 11.68
N SER A 11 5.49 2.43 12.36
CA SER A 11 5.44 2.69 13.79
C SER A 11 6.48 1.82 14.52
N ALA A 12 7.40 2.43 15.25
CA ALA A 12 8.55 1.75 15.89
C ALA A 12 8.14 0.52 16.74
N CYS A 13 6.99 0.58 17.43
CA CYS A 13 6.48 -0.57 18.19
C CYS A 13 6.11 -1.80 17.32
N LEU A 14 5.84 -1.62 16.03
CA LEU A 14 5.65 -2.70 15.05
C LEU A 14 6.98 -3.23 14.50
N ASN A 15 8.07 -2.48 14.66
CA ASN A 15 9.44 -2.86 14.29
C ASN A 15 10.22 -3.46 15.47
N GLY A 16 9.52 -3.97 16.49
CA GLY A 16 10.13 -4.63 17.65
C GLY A 16 10.61 -3.69 18.76
N GLU A 17 10.56 -2.37 18.58
CA GLU A 17 11.04 -1.42 19.60
C GLU A 17 10.09 -1.33 20.81
N PHE A 18 10.66 -1.31 22.01
CA PHE A 18 9.95 -1.21 23.29
C PHE A 18 9.55 0.25 23.57
N VAL A 19 8.68 0.83 22.74
CA VAL A 19 8.31 2.26 22.80
C VAL A 19 6.85 2.52 23.15
N ARG A 20 6.09 1.47 23.50
CA ARG A 20 4.69 1.63 23.89
C ARG A 20 4.57 2.32 25.25
N TYR A 21 3.40 2.90 25.53
CA TYR A 21 3.12 3.55 26.81
C TYR A 21 3.39 2.66 28.03
N ASN A 22 3.19 1.34 27.89
CA ASN A 22 3.43 0.34 28.93
C ASN A 22 4.84 -0.28 28.88
N GLY A 23 5.78 0.28 28.10
CA GLY A 23 7.12 -0.27 27.91
C GLY A 23 7.20 -1.54 27.08
N GLY A 24 6.08 -2.03 26.52
CA GLY A 24 6.06 -3.23 25.68
C GLY A 24 6.32 -2.95 24.20
N THR A 25 6.24 -4.02 23.40
CA THR A 25 6.31 -4.00 21.93
C THR A 25 5.02 -4.56 21.31
N VAL A 26 4.97 -4.66 19.98
CA VAL A 26 3.91 -5.36 19.24
C VAL A 26 4.56 -6.42 18.37
N GLU A 27 4.19 -7.67 18.60
CA GLU A 27 4.52 -8.75 17.68
C GLU A 27 3.34 -8.99 16.74
N ASP A 28 3.57 -8.74 15.45
CA ASP A 28 2.66 -9.13 14.38
C ASP A 28 3.42 -10.03 13.39
N PRO A 29 3.03 -11.31 13.21
CA PRO A 29 3.76 -12.26 12.37
C PRO A 29 3.88 -11.80 10.92
N PHE A 30 2.84 -11.17 10.38
CA PHE A 30 2.87 -10.67 9.01
C PHE A 30 3.81 -9.47 8.89
N VAL A 31 3.78 -8.53 9.83
CA VAL A 31 4.70 -7.39 9.84
C VAL A 31 6.16 -7.85 9.92
N LYS A 32 6.48 -8.78 10.82
CA LYS A 32 7.82 -9.36 10.94
C LYS A 32 8.30 -9.97 9.61
N LYS A 33 7.40 -10.68 8.92
CA LYS A 33 7.67 -11.26 7.61
C LYS A 33 7.87 -10.19 6.52
N LEU A 34 7.02 -9.16 6.50
CA LEU A 34 7.11 -8.04 5.55
C LEU A 34 8.44 -7.29 5.67
N LEU A 35 8.91 -7.07 6.89
CA LEU A 35 10.15 -6.33 7.17
C LEU A 35 11.39 -6.96 6.55
N ASN A 36 11.42 -8.29 6.35
CA ASN A 36 12.50 -8.96 5.62
C ASN A 36 12.64 -8.49 4.16
N TYR A 37 11.58 -7.91 3.59
CA TYR A 37 11.52 -7.41 2.22
C TYR A 37 11.53 -5.89 2.12
N CYS A 38 11.64 -5.17 3.23
CA CYS A 38 11.57 -3.70 3.27
C CYS A 38 12.84 -3.08 3.87
N GLN A 39 13.00 -1.78 3.67
CA GLN A 39 13.92 -0.90 4.39
C GLN A 39 13.08 -0.07 5.37
N PRO A 40 12.98 -0.46 6.66
CA PRO A 40 12.14 0.24 7.62
C PRO A 40 12.73 1.60 8.03
N ILE A 41 11.86 2.61 8.11
CA ILE A 41 12.13 3.90 8.75
C ILE A 41 11.21 3.98 9.97
N SER A 42 11.75 3.65 11.14
CA SER A 42 11.00 3.63 12.40
C SER A 42 10.60 5.02 12.86
N VAL A 43 9.37 5.18 13.34
CA VAL A 43 8.91 6.39 14.03
C VAL A 43 8.03 6.08 15.23
N CYS A 44 8.30 6.72 16.36
CA CYS A 44 7.38 6.81 17.48
C CYS A 44 7.05 8.29 17.75
N PRO A 45 5.92 8.81 17.24
CA PRO A 45 5.61 10.24 17.41
C PRO A 45 5.56 10.65 18.87
N GLU A 46 5.02 9.80 19.75
CA GLU A 46 4.90 10.05 21.18
C GLU A 46 6.26 10.18 21.89
N VAL A 47 7.23 9.32 21.56
CA VAL A 47 8.60 9.44 22.11
C VAL A 47 9.32 10.65 21.51
N SER A 48 9.08 10.94 20.24
CA SER A 48 9.74 12.03 19.53
C SER A 48 9.30 13.43 20.02
N ILE A 49 8.09 13.54 20.57
CA ILE A 49 7.64 14.75 21.29
C ILE A 49 8.06 14.75 22.77
N GLY A 50 9.02 13.91 23.17
CA GLY A 50 9.61 13.93 24.51
C GLY A 50 8.83 13.16 25.58
N LEU A 51 7.86 12.31 25.22
CA LEU A 51 7.26 11.41 26.22
C LEU A 51 8.19 10.21 26.49
N GLY A 52 8.33 9.85 27.76
CA GLY A 52 9.16 8.71 28.17
C GLY A 52 8.60 7.34 27.79
N VAL A 53 9.35 6.30 28.17
CA VAL A 53 8.92 4.91 28.12
C VAL A 53 9.29 4.21 29.44
N PRO A 54 8.31 3.73 30.24
CA PRO A 54 6.87 3.87 30.06
C PRO A 54 6.39 5.32 30.21
N ARG A 55 5.15 5.60 29.80
CA ARG A 55 4.48 6.90 29.93
C ARG A 55 3.00 6.73 30.25
N ALA A 56 2.39 7.78 30.79
CA ALA A 56 0.95 7.84 30.91
C ALA A 56 0.27 7.88 29.52
N LYS A 57 -0.95 7.35 29.48
CA LYS A 57 -1.74 7.26 28.24
C LYS A 57 -2.05 8.66 27.72
N VAL A 58 -1.92 8.82 26.41
CA VAL A 58 -2.46 9.95 25.66
C VAL A 58 -3.83 9.55 25.08
N LEU A 59 -4.71 10.52 24.87
CA LEU A 59 -6.00 10.34 24.23
C LEU A 59 -6.29 11.50 23.26
N ILE A 60 -7.28 11.30 22.40
CA ILE A 60 -7.82 12.37 21.57
C ILE A 60 -9.13 12.83 22.18
N TYR A 61 -9.30 14.13 22.39
CA TYR A 61 -10.62 14.72 22.65
C TYR A 61 -10.92 15.80 21.60
N TRP A 62 -12.19 16.13 21.43
CA TRP A 62 -12.61 17.14 20.47
C TRP A 62 -13.04 18.41 21.18
N LYS A 63 -12.46 19.53 20.77
CA LYS A 63 -12.81 20.86 21.25
C LYS A 63 -13.00 21.78 20.05
N ASP A 64 -14.13 22.49 20.01
CA ASP A 64 -14.45 23.44 18.94
C ASP A 64 -14.35 22.86 17.52
N GLY A 65 -14.69 21.57 17.36
CA GLY A 65 -14.62 20.87 16.08
C GLY A 65 -13.22 20.39 15.67
N HIS A 66 -12.19 20.58 16.51
CA HIS A 66 -10.82 20.15 16.25
C HIS A 66 -10.35 19.05 17.22
N PRO A 67 -9.58 18.05 16.74
CA PRO A 67 -9.00 17.04 17.61
C PRO A 67 -7.81 17.61 18.39
N ARG A 68 -7.75 17.30 19.68
CA ARG A 68 -6.64 17.65 20.58
C ARG A 68 -6.03 16.38 21.15
N LEU A 69 -4.71 16.31 21.21
CA LEU A 69 -3.97 15.21 21.83
C LEU A 69 -3.62 15.59 23.27
N PHE A 70 -4.12 14.82 24.24
CA PHE A 70 -4.02 15.17 25.65
C PHE A 70 -3.51 14.02 26.50
N GLN A 71 -2.73 14.33 27.53
CA GLN A 71 -2.27 13.39 28.55
C GLN A 71 -2.99 13.70 29.87
N PRO A 72 -4.08 12.97 30.23
CA PRO A 72 -4.94 13.33 31.36
C PRO A 72 -4.20 13.38 32.70
N SER A 73 -3.30 12.43 32.96
CA SER A 73 -2.62 12.32 34.25
C SER A 73 -1.69 13.49 34.55
N THR A 74 -1.14 14.14 33.52
CA THR A 74 -0.23 15.28 33.66
C THR A 74 -0.89 16.59 33.28
N GLN A 75 -2.16 16.56 32.86
CA GLN A 75 -2.90 17.69 32.31
C GLN A 75 -2.16 18.43 31.17
N ARG A 76 -1.35 17.70 30.40
CA ARG A 76 -0.58 18.28 29.29
C ARG A 76 -1.35 18.15 27.99
N ASP A 77 -1.56 19.28 27.31
CA ASP A 77 -1.96 19.31 25.91
C ASP A 77 -0.71 19.18 25.03
N LEU A 78 -0.69 18.14 24.20
CA LEU A 78 0.43 17.74 23.35
C LEU A 78 0.15 18.00 21.87
N THR A 79 -0.95 18.70 21.56
CA THR A 79 -1.43 18.89 20.18
C THR A 79 -0.39 19.61 19.33
N GLU A 80 0.10 20.76 19.79
CA GLU A 80 1.05 21.58 19.05
C GLU A 80 2.42 20.89 18.91
N GLU A 81 2.88 20.21 19.96
CA GLU A 81 4.10 19.41 19.92
C GLU A 81 4.00 18.29 18.87
N MET A 82 2.84 17.59 18.82
CA MET A 82 2.57 16.53 17.85
C MET A 82 2.44 17.05 16.42
N GLU A 83 1.75 18.18 16.21
CA GLU A 83 1.59 18.79 14.89
C GLU A 83 2.92 19.28 14.33
N ARG A 84 3.72 19.99 15.14
CA ARG A 84 5.05 20.46 14.76
C ARG A 84 5.97 19.28 14.41
N PHE A 85 6.05 18.28 15.29
CA PHE A 85 6.83 17.08 15.03
C PHE A 85 6.40 16.38 13.74
N SER A 86 5.07 16.26 13.52
CA SER A 86 4.55 15.62 12.31
C SER A 86 5.01 16.34 11.05
N GLU A 87 4.95 17.68 11.01
CA GLU A 87 5.37 18.44 9.84
C GLU A 87 6.89 18.34 9.60
N GLU A 88 7.69 18.50 10.66
CA GLU A 88 9.15 18.43 10.59
C GLU A 88 9.62 17.05 10.14
N PHE A 89 9.15 15.98 10.82
CA PHE A 89 9.49 14.61 10.48
C PHE A 89 9.11 14.29 9.03
N LEU A 90 7.86 14.55 8.64
CA LEU A 90 7.38 14.20 7.31
C LEU A 90 8.03 15.04 6.20
N SER A 91 8.49 16.26 6.50
CA SER A 91 9.28 17.08 5.57
C SER A 91 10.73 16.61 5.45
N SER A 92 11.28 16.04 6.50
CA SER A 92 12.65 15.52 6.53
C SER A 92 12.79 14.12 5.90
N LEU A 93 11.69 13.43 5.66
CA LEU A 93 11.71 12.09 5.08
C LEU A 93 12.38 12.10 3.70
N PRO A 94 13.24 11.11 3.39
CA PRO A 94 13.62 10.85 2.01
C PRO A 94 12.40 10.41 1.20
N GLU A 95 12.58 10.15 -0.10
CA GLU A 95 11.51 9.48 -0.86
C GLU A 95 11.22 8.10 -0.26
N VAL A 96 9.95 7.86 0.10
CA VAL A 96 9.45 6.63 0.72
C VAL A 96 8.37 5.98 -0.15
N ASP A 97 8.14 4.69 0.04
CA ASP A 97 7.26 3.88 -0.80
C ASP A 97 5.90 3.58 -0.14
N GLY A 98 5.77 3.81 1.17
CA GLY A 98 4.54 3.62 1.92
C GLY A 98 4.69 3.77 3.43
N PHE A 99 3.57 3.61 4.13
CA PHE A 99 3.45 3.74 5.58
C PHE A 99 2.69 2.56 6.18
N LEU A 100 3.21 2.00 7.28
CA LEU A 100 2.54 0.99 8.10
C LEU A 100 2.48 1.45 9.55
N LEU A 101 1.33 1.93 9.99
CA LEU A 101 1.19 2.60 11.27
C LEU A 101 0.35 1.79 12.25
N LYS A 102 0.59 2.01 13.55
CA LYS A 102 -0.04 1.24 14.61
C LYS A 102 -1.54 1.55 14.75
N ALA A 103 -2.38 0.54 14.56
CA ALA A 103 -3.83 0.64 14.70
C ALA A 103 -4.26 1.12 16.10
N LYS A 104 -5.36 1.89 16.15
CA LYS A 104 -6.01 2.44 17.35
C LYS A 104 -5.16 3.42 18.18
N SER A 105 -3.96 3.80 17.72
CA SER A 105 -3.12 4.77 18.42
C SER A 105 -3.69 6.20 18.30
N PRO A 106 -3.73 6.99 19.39
CA PRO A 106 -4.01 8.44 19.38
C PRO A 106 -3.11 9.25 18.44
N SER A 107 -1.92 8.74 18.13
CA SER A 107 -0.96 9.38 17.24
C SER A 107 -0.96 8.71 15.87
N CYS A 108 -0.84 7.38 15.82
CA CYS A 108 -0.54 6.61 14.61
C CYS A 108 -1.75 5.92 13.95
N GLY A 109 -2.95 5.93 14.53
CA GLY A 109 -4.09 5.20 13.95
C GLY A 109 -4.55 5.78 12.62
N VAL A 110 -4.34 5.05 11.50
CA VAL A 110 -4.70 5.52 10.14
C VAL A 110 -6.15 5.26 9.77
N SER A 111 -6.75 4.23 10.35
CA SER A 111 -8.17 3.92 10.22
C SER A 111 -9.00 4.70 11.25
N ASN A 112 -10.30 4.82 11.02
CA ASN A 112 -11.27 5.35 12.01
C ASN A 112 -11.47 4.33 13.14
N SER A 113 -10.40 3.98 13.84
CA SER A 113 -10.35 2.95 14.87
C SER A 113 -9.87 3.49 16.23
N THR A 114 -9.21 4.65 16.25
CA THR A 114 -8.77 5.34 17.47
C THR A 114 -9.97 5.95 18.20
N LEU A 115 -10.04 5.77 19.52
CA LEU A 115 -11.11 6.36 20.32
C LEU A 115 -10.88 7.86 20.50
N SER A 116 -11.96 8.64 20.44
CA SER A 116 -11.93 10.04 20.80
C SER A 116 -13.08 10.41 21.74
N TYR A 117 -12.88 11.48 22.51
CA TYR A 117 -13.74 11.87 23.61
C TYR A 117 -14.25 13.31 23.46
N LYS A 118 -15.26 13.69 24.24
CA LYS A 118 -15.76 15.07 24.29
C LYS A 118 -15.04 15.91 25.36
N ASP A 119 -14.39 15.25 26.30
CA ASP A 119 -13.71 15.83 27.46
C ASP A 119 -12.24 15.39 27.53
N PRO A 120 -11.35 16.22 28.07
CA PRO A 120 -9.92 15.90 28.22
C PRO A 120 -9.66 14.76 29.21
N GLU A 121 -10.59 14.44 30.12
CA GLU A 121 -10.48 13.33 31.07
C GLU A 121 -10.77 11.95 30.43
N GLY A 122 -11.33 11.92 29.22
CA GLY A 122 -11.64 10.69 28.50
C GLY A 122 -12.85 9.93 29.03
N LYS A 123 -13.80 10.61 29.69
CA LYS A 123 -14.99 10.01 30.31
C LYS A 123 -16.16 9.86 29.34
N VAL A 124 -16.32 10.79 28.41
CA VAL A 124 -17.46 10.86 27.49
C VAL A 124 -16.98 10.53 26.08
N PHE A 125 -17.30 9.33 25.62
CA PHE A 125 -17.01 8.90 24.26
C PHE A 125 -17.67 9.85 23.23
N SER A 126 -16.91 10.20 22.19
CA SER A 126 -17.39 10.99 21.05
C SER A 126 -17.63 10.10 19.84
N HIS A 127 -16.56 9.72 19.14
CA HIS A 127 -16.60 8.84 17.97
C HIS A 127 -15.22 8.20 17.74
N ARG A 128 -15.12 7.30 16.75
CA ARG A 128 -13.83 6.78 16.32
C ARG A 128 -13.21 7.68 15.27
N THR A 129 -11.91 7.92 15.38
CA THR A 129 -11.18 8.84 14.52
C THR A 129 -9.80 8.29 14.16
N LYS A 130 -9.01 9.10 13.46
CA LYS A 130 -7.60 8.87 13.12
C LYS A 130 -6.68 9.60 14.09
N GLY A 131 -5.51 9.05 14.32
CA GLY A 131 -4.47 9.69 15.12
C GLY A 131 -3.93 10.97 14.47
N LEU A 132 -3.41 11.90 15.28
CA LEU A 132 -2.97 13.22 14.79
C LEU A 132 -1.84 13.12 13.76
N PHE A 133 -0.79 12.35 14.06
CA PHE A 133 0.31 12.10 13.11
C PHE A 133 -0.19 11.38 11.85
N ALA A 134 -1.06 10.37 12.00
CA ALA A 134 -1.62 9.63 10.88
C ALA A 134 -2.46 10.51 9.94
N ARG A 135 -3.15 11.55 10.45
CA ARG A 135 -3.87 12.52 9.60
C ARG A 135 -2.90 13.27 8.69
N LYS A 136 -1.79 13.79 9.26
CA LYS A 136 -0.73 14.48 8.49
C LYS A 136 -0.08 13.58 7.43
N VAL A 137 0.15 12.30 7.76
CA VAL A 137 0.63 11.31 6.79
C VAL A 137 -0.34 11.17 5.61
N LEU A 138 -1.64 11.02 5.88
CA LEU A 138 -2.65 10.83 4.84
C LEU A 138 -2.89 12.08 3.98
N GLU A 139 -2.71 13.27 4.57
CA GLU A 139 -2.78 14.56 3.86
C GLU A 139 -1.58 14.74 2.91
N LYS A 140 -0.36 14.47 3.39
CA LYS A 140 0.88 14.74 2.65
C LYS A 140 1.25 13.65 1.64
N PHE A 141 0.92 12.39 1.92
CA PHE A 141 1.28 11.22 1.11
C PHE A 141 0.06 10.50 0.55
N GLU A 142 -0.90 11.27 0.01
CA GLU A 142 -2.20 10.74 -0.43
C GLU A 142 -2.13 9.78 -1.64
N ASP A 143 -1.00 9.74 -2.34
CA ASP A 143 -0.71 8.88 -3.49
C ASP A 143 0.01 7.58 -3.08
N LEU A 144 0.58 7.52 -1.87
CA LEU A 144 1.26 6.34 -1.32
C LEU A 144 0.31 5.40 -0.54
N PRO A 145 0.65 4.11 -0.42
CA PRO A 145 -0.08 3.19 0.43
C PRO A 145 0.18 3.48 1.92
N VAL A 146 -0.90 3.67 2.67
CA VAL A 146 -0.90 3.92 4.12
C VAL A 146 -1.90 2.98 4.76
N GLU A 147 -1.44 2.04 5.60
CA GLU A 147 -2.30 1.04 6.24
C GLU A 147 -1.90 0.76 7.70
N ASP A 148 -2.73 0.00 8.42
CA ASP A 148 -2.44 -0.51 9.76
C ASP A 148 -2.40 -2.03 9.85
N GLU A 149 -1.67 -2.55 10.84
CA GLU A 149 -1.42 -3.99 10.99
C GLU A 149 -2.71 -4.81 11.15
N LYS A 150 -3.80 -4.21 11.67
CA LYS A 150 -5.07 -4.91 11.85
C LYS A 150 -5.84 -5.03 10.55
N ARG A 151 -5.80 -3.99 9.71
CA ARG A 151 -6.41 -4.01 8.38
C ARG A 151 -5.71 -4.97 7.43
N LEU A 152 -4.39 -5.13 7.56
CA LEU A 152 -3.62 -6.11 6.79
C LEU A 152 -3.91 -7.58 7.16
N ARG A 153 -4.78 -7.85 8.14
CA ARG A 153 -5.35 -9.20 8.35
C ARG A 153 -6.39 -9.58 7.30
N ASN A 154 -7.01 -8.59 6.66
CA ASN A 154 -7.87 -8.85 5.51
C ASN A 154 -6.99 -9.05 4.28
N GLU A 155 -7.10 -10.23 3.66
CA GLU A 155 -6.27 -10.63 2.52
C GLU A 155 -6.37 -9.66 1.33
N HIS A 156 -7.57 -9.15 1.01
CA HIS A 156 -7.75 -8.22 -0.10
C HIS A 156 -7.07 -6.86 0.17
N ILE A 157 -7.20 -6.32 1.39
CA ILE A 157 -6.53 -5.08 1.80
C ILE A 157 -5.01 -5.30 1.79
N ARG A 158 -4.54 -6.41 2.34
CA ARG A 158 -3.12 -6.77 2.36
C ARG A 158 -2.52 -6.87 0.96
N ARG A 159 -3.16 -7.63 0.07
CA ARG A 159 -2.74 -7.77 -1.32
C ARG A 159 -2.67 -6.41 -2.01
N HIS A 160 -3.70 -5.57 -1.87
CA HIS A 160 -3.70 -4.24 -2.48
C HIS A 160 -2.59 -3.34 -1.93
N PHE A 161 -2.37 -3.36 -0.61
CA PHE A 161 -1.26 -2.65 0.04
C PHE A 161 0.10 -3.11 -0.53
N LEU A 162 0.33 -4.42 -0.61
CA LEU A 162 1.56 -4.99 -1.16
C LEU A 162 1.77 -4.64 -2.63
N VAL A 163 0.74 -4.73 -3.47
CA VAL A 163 0.82 -4.29 -4.88
C VAL A 163 1.27 -2.84 -4.95
N ARG A 164 0.64 -1.94 -4.19
CA ARG A 164 1.00 -0.52 -4.20
C ARG A 164 2.42 -0.30 -3.68
N LEU A 165 2.79 -0.92 -2.55
CA LEU A 165 4.09 -0.74 -1.91
C LEU A 165 5.25 -1.14 -2.83
N PHE A 166 5.18 -2.36 -3.38
CA PHE A 166 6.23 -2.84 -4.30
C PHE A 166 6.20 -2.15 -5.66
N SER A 167 5.04 -1.68 -6.12
CA SER A 167 4.97 -0.88 -7.35
C SER A 167 5.55 0.51 -7.17
N SER A 168 5.35 1.16 -6.01
CA SER A 168 6.01 2.42 -5.66
C SER A 168 7.53 2.26 -5.60
N ALA A 169 8.02 1.20 -4.96
CA ALA A 169 9.46 0.91 -4.89
C ALA A 169 10.07 0.65 -6.28
N ARG A 170 9.38 -0.12 -7.13
CA ARG A 170 9.82 -0.37 -8.53
C ARG A 170 9.86 0.93 -9.33
N LEU A 171 8.86 1.79 -9.14
CA LEU A 171 8.80 3.10 -9.79
C LEU A 171 9.95 3.98 -9.33
N ARG A 172 10.20 4.08 -8.01
CA ARG A 172 11.30 4.88 -7.45
C ARG A 172 12.67 4.47 -8.01
N GLU A 173 13.03 3.18 -7.91
CA GLU A 173 14.31 2.70 -8.45
C GLU A 173 14.45 2.92 -9.97
N PHE A 174 13.34 2.79 -10.70
CA PHE A 174 13.31 3.12 -12.12
C PHE A 174 13.57 4.61 -12.37
N MET A 175 12.91 5.50 -11.61
CA MET A 175 13.07 6.95 -11.76
C MET A 175 14.50 7.41 -11.45
N GLU A 176 15.17 6.77 -10.48
CA GLU A 176 16.57 7.05 -10.13
C GLU A 176 17.55 6.70 -11.28
N THR A 177 17.18 5.78 -12.17
CA THR A 177 18.07 5.21 -13.20
C THR A 177 17.65 5.52 -14.64
N ALA A 178 16.46 6.09 -14.86
CA ALA A 178 15.92 6.35 -16.19
C ALA A 178 16.70 7.47 -16.91
N GLN A 179 17.27 7.14 -18.08
CA GLN A 179 18.04 8.04 -18.92
C GLN A 179 17.39 8.31 -20.28
N ARG A 180 16.44 7.46 -20.70
CA ARG A 180 15.82 7.53 -22.04
C ARG A 180 14.32 7.23 -21.98
N ILE A 181 13.57 7.85 -22.89
CA ILE A 181 12.12 7.60 -23.03
C ILE A 181 11.83 6.14 -23.41
N SER A 182 12.71 5.49 -24.18
CA SER A 182 12.55 4.06 -24.49
C SER A 182 12.52 3.18 -23.23
N GLN A 183 13.31 3.50 -22.20
CA GLN A 183 13.28 2.77 -20.93
C GLN A 183 11.95 2.97 -20.19
N LEU A 184 11.35 4.17 -20.29
CA LEU A 184 10.01 4.44 -19.75
C LEU A 184 8.92 3.71 -20.53
N MET A 185 9.05 3.61 -21.85
CA MET A 185 8.17 2.78 -22.69
C MET A 185 8.22 1.31 -22.26
N ASP A 186 9.43 0.77 -22.02
CA ASP A 186 9.60 -0.61 -21.56
C ASP A 186 9.07 -0.83 -20.13
N PHE A 187 9.26 0.14 -19.24
CA PHE A 187 8.66 0.12 -17.91
C PHE A 187 7.13 0.13 -18.01
N HIS A 188 6.54 1.00 -18.83
CA HIS A 188 5.10 1.06 -19.05
C HIS A 188 4.55 -0.24 -19.65
N LYS A 189 5.24 -0.79 -20.65
CA LYS A 189 4.90 -2.04 -21.33
C LYS A 189 4.87 -3.23 -20.35
N ARG A 190 5.84 -3.34 -19.44
CA ARG A 190 5.88 -4.39 -18.39
C ARG A 190 4.79 -4.24 -17.34
N ASN A 191 4.26 -3.03 -17.13
CA ASN A 191 3.20 -2.77 -16.17
C ASN A 191 1.81 -2.66 -16.81
N LYS A 192 1.67 -2.91 -18.12
CA LYS A 192 0.42 -2.68 -18.87
C LYS A 192 -0.78 -3.35 -18.22
N TYR A 193 -0.72 -4.65 -17.92
CA TYR A 193 -1.87 -5.36 -17.37
C TYR A 193 -2.15 -5.05 -15.90
N LEU A 194 -1.12 -4.70 -15.13
CA LEU A 194 -1.30 -4.19 -13.77
C LEU A 194 -2.03 -2.84 -13.80
N LEU A 195 -1.60 -1.93 -14.68
CA LEU A 195 -2.26 -0.63 -14.85
C LEU A 195 -3.67 -0.78 -15.43
N MET A 196 -3.87 -1.70 -16.37
CA MET A 196 -5.18 -2.01 -16.95
C MET A 196 -6.18 -2.49 -15.88
N LEU A 197 -5.71 -3.38 -15.01
CA LEU A 197 -6.49 -3.92 -13.91
C LEU A 197 -6.98 -2.80 -12.99
N HIS A 198 -6.12 -1.85 -12.64
CA HIS A 198 -6.48 -0.80 -11.71
C HIS A 198 -7.19 0.40 -12.36
N SER A 199 -6.78 0.82 -13.55
CA SER A 199 -7.36 1.96 -14.27
C SER A 199 -7.00 1.98 -15.76
N GLN A 200 -7.94 1.56 -16.61
CA GLN A 200 -7.80 1.70 -18.07
C GLN A 200 -7.65 3.17 -18.52
N VAL A 201 -8.30 4.10 -17.81
CA VAL A 201 -8.22 5.53 -18.12
C VAL A 201 -6.78 6.02 -17.93
N LYS A 202 -6.19 5.74 -16.76
CA LYS A 202 -4.81 6.15 -16.46
C LYS A 202 -3.78 5.40 -17.32
N LEU A 203 -4.03 4.13 -17.65
CA LEU A 203 -3.22 3.39 -18.62
C LEU A 203 -3.14 4.13 -19.96
N LYS A 204 -4.28 4.53 -20.54
CA LYS A 204 -4.33 5.26 -21.82
C LYS A 204 -3.68 6.64 -21.73
N GLU A 205 -3.90 7.35 -20.62
CA GLU A 205 -3.31 8.67 -20.35
C GLU A 205 -1.79 8.60 -20.30
N MET A 206 -1.24 7.66 -19.53
CA MET A 206 0.20 7.41 -19.47
C MET A 206 0.77 6.95 -20.82
N GLY A 207 0.06 6.10 -21.56
CA GLY A 207 0.50 5.68 -22.89
C GLY A 207 0.67 6.87 -23.86
N ARG A 208 -0.26 7.83 -23.83
CA ARG A 208 -0.14 9.08 -24.61
C ARG A 208 1.02 9.93 -24.13
N LEU A 209 1.13 10.14 -22.81
CA LEU A 209 2.20 10.93 -22.20
C LEU A 209 3.59 10.43 -22.63
N VAL A 210 3.80 9.12 -22.63
CA VAL A 210 5.07 8.52 -23.04
C VAL A 210 5.29 8.68 -24.55
N ALA A 211 4.26 8.48 -25.38
CA ALA A 211 4.38 8.56 -26.84
C ALA A 211 4.65 9.98 -27.36
N THR A 212 4.16 11.02 -26.68
CA THR A 212 4.33 12.43 -27.08
C THR A 212 5.44 13.14 -26.33
N SER A 213 6.28 12.42 -25.60
CA SER A 213 7.29 13.01 -24.73
C SER A 213 8.35 13.80 -25.51
N LYS A 214 8.64 15.02 -25.04
CA LYS A 214 9.72 15.89 -25.54
C LYS A 214 10.82 16.13 -24.49
N ASN A 215 10.46 16.06 -23.21
CA ASN A 215 11.36 16.25 -22.08
C ASN A 215 11.21 15.06 -21.12
N LEU A 216 12.31 14.33 -20.92
CA LEU A 216 12.32 13.15 -20.07
C LEU A 216 11.95 13.47 -18.62
N GLN A 217 12.57 14.48 -18.02
CA GLN A 217 12.42 14.76 -16.60
C GLN A 217 10.98 15.19 -16.25
N GLU A 218 10.38 16.05 -17.07
CA GLU A 218 8.98 16.44 -16.92
C GLU A 218 8.04 15.24 -17.09
N THR A 219 8.31 14.40 -18.11
CA THR A 219 7.53 13.20 -18.39
C THR A 219 7.61 12.20 -17.23
N LEU A 220 8.79 11.98 -16.66
CA LEU A 220 9.00 11.08 -15.52
C LEU A 220 8.20 11.54 -14.29
N LYS A 221 8.23 12.85 -13.99
CA LYS A 221 7.49 13.43 -12.87
C LYS A 221 5.98 13.22 -13.01
N GLU A 222 5.41 13.55 -14.17
CA GLU A 222 3.98 13.39 -14.41
C GLU A 222 3.57 11.91 -14.49
N TYR A 223 4.40 11.07 -15.13
CA TYR A 223 4.18 9.63 -15.18
C TYR A 223 4.14 9.02 -13.77
N ALA A 224 5.06 9.41 -12.89
CA ALA A 224 5.12 8.90 -11.53
C ALA A 224 3.82 9.17 -10.76
N LYS A 225 3.31 10.40 -10.86
CA LYS A 225 2.02 10.81 -10.27
C LYS A 225 0.86 9.99 -10.82
N LEU A 226 0.76 9.87 -12.15
CA LEU A 226 -0.31 9.10 -12.80
C LEU A 226 -0.25 7.61 -12.45
N PHE A 227 0.94 7.06 -12.34
CA PHE A 227 1.15 5.66 -11.98
C PHE A 227 0.67 5.37 -10.56
N ARG A 228 1.05 6.19 -9.56
CA ARG A 228 0.57 6.04 -8.17
C ARG A 228 -0.94 6.24 -8.07
N LEU A 229 -1.49 7.22 -8.78
CA LEU A 229 -2.93 7.47 -8.85
C LEU A 229 -3.70 6.30 -9.49
N ALA A 230 -3.14 5.65 -10.52
CA ALA A 230 -3.75 4.50 -11.16
C ALA A 230 -3.99 3.37 -10.14
N LEU A 231 -3.01 3.10 -9.28
CA LEU A 231 -3.06 2.01 -8.30
C LEU A 231 -3.78 2.36 -6.98
N LYS A 232 -4.21 3.63 -6.80
CA LYS A 232 -4.80 4.15 -5.55
C LYS A 232 -6.03 3.35 -5.11
N ARG A 233 -6.85 2.87 -6.05
CA ARG A 233 -8.06 2.07 -5.78
C ARG A 233 -7.80 0.59 -6.05
N ALA A 234 -8.35 -0.26 -5.19
CA ALA A 234 -8.39 -1.69 -5.42
C ALA A 234 -9.27 -1.98 -6.66
N PRO A 235 -8.91 -2.96 -7.50
CA PRO A 235 -9.68 -3.30 -8.68
C PRO A 235 -10.98 -3.99 -8.28
N SER A 236 -12.05 -3.67 -9.00
CA SER A 236 -13.33 -4.40 -8.91
C SER A 236 -13.24 -5.77 -9.60
N LYS A 237 -14.16 -6.68 -9.29
CA LYS A 237 -14.29 -7.97 -9.99
C LYS A 237 -14.43 -7.80 -11.51
N GLY A 238 -15.18 -6.81 -11.97
CA GLY A 238 -15.34 -6.52 -13.39
C GLY A 238 -14.01 -6.16 -14.06
N GLN A 239 -13.15 -5.40 -13.38
CA GLN A 239 -11.83 -5.06 -13.88
C GLN A 239 -10.90 -6.28 -13.95
N TRP A 240 -10.96 -7.18 -12.97
CA TRP A 240 -10.26 -8.46 -12.99
C TRP A 240 -10.68 -9.31 -14.20
N VAL A 241 -11.99 -9.57 -14.33
CA VAL A 241 -12.56 -10.34 -15.44
C VAL A 241 -12.14 -9.74 -16.78
N ASN A 242 -12.26 -8.43 -16.94
CA ASN A 242 -11.84 -7.76 -18.16
C ASN A 242 -10.35 -7.96 -18.44
N THR A 243 -9.48 -7.79 -17.43
CA THR A 243 -8.04 -7.98 -17.59
C THR A 243 -7.70 -9.42 -17.97
N PHE A 244 -8.34 -10.41 -17.34
CA PHE A 244 -8.18 -11.82 -17.69
C PHE A 244 -8.60 -12.12 -19.12
N THR A 245 -9.75 -11.62 -19.57
CA THR A 245 -10.20 -11.80 -20.96
C THR A 245 -9.21 -11.20 -21.96
N HIS A 246 -8.61 -10.04 -21.64
CA HIS A 246 -7.60 -9.43 -22.50
C HIS A 246 -6.29 -10.24 -22.58
N ILE A 247 -5.88 -10.89 -21.49
CA ILE A 247 -4.70 -11.77 -21.50
C ILE A 247 -5.03 -13.09 -22.21
N PHE A 248 -6.23 -13.64 -22.00
CA PHE A 248 -6.74 -14.82 -22.70
C PHE A 248 -6.70 -14.67 -24.23
N GLY A 249 -6.91 -13.46 -24.74
CA GLY A 249 -6.83 -13.15 -26.17
C GLY A 249 -5.55 -13.65 -26.85
N TYR A 250 -4.40 -13.62 -26.15
CA TYR A 250 -3.11 -14.11 -26.67
C TYR A 250 -3.14 -15.61 -26.95
N PHE A 251 -3.94 -16.37 -26.22
CA PHE A 251 -3.98 -17.83 -26.30
C PHE A 251 -5.18 -18.35 -27.10
N SER A 252 -6.22 -17.54 -27.26
CA SER A 252 -7.52 -17.93 -27.81
C SER A 252 -7.47 -18.69 -29.15
N SER A 253 -6.53 -18.40 -30.05
CA SER A 253 -6.37 -19.11 -31.32
C SER A 253 -5.64 -20.45 -31.20
N ARG A 254 -4.92 -20.67 -30.10
CA ARG A 254 -4.06 -21.85 -29.85
C ARG A 254 -4.65 -22.84 -28.84
N LEU A 255 -5.80 -22.50 -28.25
CA LEU A 255 -6.51 -23.35 -27.30
C LEU A 255 -7.58 -24.20 -27.99
N ASN A 256 -7.77 -25.42 -27.51
CA ASN A 256 -8.89 -26.27 -27.92
C ASN A 256 -10.20 -25.80 -27.25
N GLN A 257 -11.33 -26.35 -27.71
CA GLN A 257 -12.65 -25.93 -27.22
C GLN A 257 -12.84 -26.15 -25.71
N LYS A 258 -12.38 -27.29 -25.18
CA LYS A 258 -12.50 -27.63 -23.74
C LYS A 258 -11.69 -26.68 -22.85
N GLU A 259 -10.51 -26.26 -23.31
CA GLU A 259 -9.67 -25.29 -22.60
C GLU A 259 -10.32 -23.90 -22.54
N LYS A 260 -10.97 -23.47 -23.64
CA LYS A 260 -11.70 -22.20 -23.69
C LYS A 260 -12.90 -22.24 -22.75
N GLU A 261 -13.70 -23.29 -22.81
CA GLU A 261 -14.86 -23.50 -21.93
C GLU A 261 -14.44 -23.50 -20.46
N HIS A 262 -13.35 -24.21 -20.12
CA HIS A 262 -12.84 -24.23 -18.76
C HIS A 262 -12.44 -22.83 -18.27
N PHE A 263 -11.75 -22.04 -19.09
CA PHE A 263 -11.39 -20.66 -18.73
C PHE A 263 -12.61 -19.78 -18.44
N PHE A 264 -13.65 -19.85 -19.28
CA PHE A 264 -14.87 -19.07 -19.06
C PHE A 264 -15.65 -19.56 -17.83
N ASN A 265 -15.66 -20.87 -17.55
CA ASN A 265 -16.24 -21.40 -16.32
C ASN A 265 -15.51 -20.84 -15.08
N LEU A 266 -14.17 -20.81 -15.09
CA LEU A 266 -13.39 -20.20 -14.01
C LEU A 266 -13.70 -18.70 -13.84
N LEU A 267 -13.93 -17.95 -14.93
CA LEU A 267 -14.35 -16.55 -14.83
C LEU A 267 -15.72 -16.41 -14.15
N GLU A 268 -16.67 -17.29 -14.44
CA GLU A 268 -17.98 -17.29 -13.75
C GLU A 268 -17.85 -17.69 -12.28
N ASP A 269 -17.03 -18.70 -11.97
CA ASP A 269 -16.75 -19.11 -10.60
C ASP A 269 -16.11 -17.97 -9.79
N PHE A 270 -15.17 -17.24 -10.40
CA PHE A 270 -14.55 -16.06 -9.78
C PHE A 270 -15.57 -14.93 -9.55
N ARG A 271 -16.47 -14.68 -10.51
CA ARG A 271 -17.56 -13.69 -10.33
C ARG A 271 -18.44 -14.03 -9.13
N LYS A 272 -18.71 -15.32 -8.92
CA LYS A 272 -19.52 -15.88 -7.84
C LYS A 272 -18.76 -16.10 -6.51
N ASP A 273 -17.50 -15.66 -6.40
CA ASP A 273 -16.62 -15.90 -5.23
C ASP A 273 -16.35 -17.37 -4.90
N LEU A 274 -16.54 -18.28 -5.86
CA LEU A 274 -16.26 -19.72 -5.68
C LEU A 274 -14.75 -20.01 -5.76
N ILE A 275 -14.02 -19.18 -6.49
CA ILE A 275 -12.56 -19.22 -6.58
C ILE A 275 -11.97 -17.81 -6.43
N LYS A 276 -10.68 -17.77 -6.12
CA LYS A 276 -9.90 -16.53 -6.05
C LYS A 276 -9.24 -16.21 -7.40
N GLU A 277 -8.87 -14.95 -7.58
CA GLU A 277 -8.21 -14.45 -8.80
C GLU A 277 -6.86 -15.14 -9.09
N ASN A 278 -6.19 -15.69 -8.07
CA ASN A 278 -4.92 -16.38 -8.21
C ASN A 278 -5.03 -17.66 -9.05
N VAL A 279 -6.17 -18.36 -9.01
CA VAL A 279 -6.40 -19.57 -9.81
C VAL A 279 -6.31 -19.24 -11.30
N ILE A 280 -6.96 -18.14 -11.70
CA ILE A 280 -6.96 -17.69 -13.10
C ILE A 280 -5.61 -17.10 -13.49
N LEU A 281 -4.95 -16.36 -12.59
CA LEU A 281 -3.59 -15.86 -12.83
C LEU A 281 -2.60 -16.99 -13.10
N GLU A 282 -2.61 -18.06 -12.30
CA GLU A 282 -1.69 -19.18 -12.48
C GLU A 282 -2.01 -19.98 -13.75
N LEU A 283 -3.29 -20.11 -14.15
CA LEU A 283 -3.67 -20.69 -15.44
C LEU A 283 -3.09 -19.86 -16.61
N LEU A 284 -3.32 -18.54 -16.60
CA LEU A 284 -2.82 -17.63 -17.65
C LEU A 284 -1.28 -17.61 -17.68
N LYS A 285 -0.64 -17.69 -16.51
CA LYS A 285 0.81 -17.78 -16.38
C LYS A 285 1.35 -19.09 -16.95
N ASN A 286 0.70 -20.22 -16.65
CA ASN A 286 1.05 -21.51 -17.22
C ASN A 286 0.98 -21.48 -18.76
N TRP A 287 -0.08 -20.92 -19.32
CA TRP A 287 -0.20 -20.73 -20.77
C TRP A 287 0.87 -19.81 -21.34
N SER A 288 1.28 -18.76 -20.62
CA SER A 288 2.38 -17.91 -21.06
C SER A 288 3.70 -18.68 -21.21
N PHE A 289 3.94 -19.72 -20.39
CA PHE A 289 5.09 -20.61 -20.54
C PHE A 289 4.90 -21.62 -21.66
N ARG A 290 3.75 -22.32 -21.69
CA ARG A 290 3.46 -23.34 -22.72
C ARG A 290 3.56 -22.79 -24.14
N PHE A 291 3.12 -21.56 -24.34
CA PHE A 291 3.08 -20.92 -25.65
C PHE A 291 4.22 -19.91 -25.86
N GLU A 292 5.22 -19.90 -24.96
CA GLU A 292 6.42 -19.06 -25.07
C GLU A 292 6.11 -17.56 -25.27
N GLU A 293 5.06 -17.06 -24.61
CA GLU A 293 4.64 -15.66 -24.67
C GLU A 293 5.50 -14.78 -23.75
N GLU A 294 6.74 -14.52 -24.16
CA GLU A 294 7.72 -13.71 -23.41
C GLU A 294 7.17 -12.35 -22.97
N TYR A 295 6.36 -11.73 -23.83
CA TYR A 295 5.71 -10.46 -23.53
C TYR A 295 4.83 -10.55 -22.26
N LEU A 296 4.06 -11.63 -22.11
CA LEU A 296 3.22 -11.86 -20.94
C LEU A 296 4.06 -12.29 -19.73
N GLN A 297 5.09 -13.11 -19.93
CA GLN A 297 6.01 -13.52 -18.87
C GLN A 297 6.72 -12.32 -18.21
N SER A 298 6.94 -11.23 -18.97
CA SER A 298 7.52 -9.98 -18.45
C SER A 298 6.56 -9.10 -17.63
N GLN A 299 5.27 -9.43 -17.57
CA GLN A 299 4.26 -8.58 -16.95
C GLN A 299 4.33 -8.64 -15.42
N THR A 300 4.39 -7.47 -14.80
CA THR A 300 4.43 -7.33 -13.34
C THR A 300 3.14 -7.79 -12.65
N LEU A 301 2.03 -7.93 -13.40
CA LEU A 301 0.77 -8.46 -12.88
C LEU A 301 0.92 -9.88 -12.29
N PHE A 302 1.76 -10.73 -12.89
CA PHE A 302 1.88 -12.14 -12.46
C PHE A 302 2.69 -12.33 -11.18
N GLU A 303 3.59 -11.39 -10.87
CA GLU A 303 4.41 -11.38 -9.65
C GLU A 303 4.61 -9.92 -9.18
N PRO A 304 3.57 -9.25 -8.64
CA PRO A 304 3.65 -7.83 -8.31
C PRO A 304 4.49 -7.55 -7.05
N TYR A 305 4.68 -8.56 -6.21
CA TYR A 305 5.44 -8.59 -4.96
C TYR A 305 5.93 -10.03 -4.66
N PRO A 306 6.85 -10.23 -3.70
CA PRO A 306 7.37 -11.55 -3.32
C PRO A 306 6.25 -12.52 -2.92
N LYS A 307 6.22 -13.71 -3.55
CA LYS A 307 5.16 -14.73 -3.34
C LYS A 307 5.07 -15.20 -1.90
N GLU A 308 6.17 -15.14 -1.16
CA GLU A 308 6.20 -15.54 0.25
C GLU A 308 5.19 -14.71 1.05
N LEU A 309 4.93 -13.45 0.68
CA LEU A 309 4.00 -12.57 1.36
C LEU A 309 2.51 -12.90 1.14
N GLU A 310 2.18 -13.82 0.22
CA GLU A 310 0.81 -14.31 0.01
C GLU A 310 0.34 -15.23 1.14
N LYS A 311 1.24 -16.04 1.68
CA LYS A 311 0.90 -17.05 2.69
C LYS A 311 0.79 -16.40 4.06
N ASP A 312 -0.34 -16.63 4.74
CA ASP A 312 -0.48 -16.37 6.16
C ASP A 312 0.59 -17.15 6.93
N ALA A 313 1.28 -16.48 7.85
CA ALA A 313 2.21 -17.13 8.79
C ALA A 313 1.49 -18.02 9.84
N GLN A 314 0.20 -18.29 9.67
CA GLN A 314 -0.66 -18.98 10.65
C GLN A 314 -1.43 -20.18 10.07
N ARG A 315 -0.97 -20.72 8.94
CA ARG A 315 -1.41 -22.03 8.45
C ARG A 315 -0.24 -23.00 8.45
N ASP A 316 0.23 -23.33 9.64
CA ASP A 316 0.92 -24.59 9.95
C ASP A 316 0.22 -25.21 11.17
#